data_AF-A0A426Z1G3-F1
#
_entry.id   AF-A0A426Z1G3-F1
#
_cell.length_a   1.000
_cell.length_b   1.000
_cell.length_c   1.000
_cell.angle_alpha   90.00
_cell.angle_beta   90.00
_cell.angle_gamma   90.00
#
_symmetry.space_group_name_H-M   'P 1'
#
loop_
_entity.id
_entity.type
_entity.pdbx_description
1 polymer ?
#
loop_
_entity_poly.entity_id
_entity_poly.type
_entity_poly.pdbx_seq_one_letter_code
_entity_poly.pdbx_strand_id
1 'polypeptide(L)'
;MELINNVAKAHGGFSVFAGVGEHTREGNDLYREMIESGVIKLGDKQDESKCAFVYGQMTEPPGACARVGLTGLTVAEHFRDAEGQDVLLFIDNIFRFTQVSFQESELHIYKLVQGSRCDIS
;
A
#
# COMPACT_ATOMS: atom_id res chain seq x y z
N MET A 1 9.26 7.83 -10.67
CA MET A 1 9.53 6.38 -10.73
C MET A 1 11.02 6.03 -10.89
N GLU A 2 11.86 6.99 -11.29
CA GLU A 2 13.32 6.82 -11.41
C GLU A 2 14.03 6.39 -10.11
N LEU A 3 13.60 6.90 -8.94
CA LEU A 3 14.16 6.53 -7.64
C LEU A 3 13.94 5.04 -7.31
N ILE A 4 12.74 4.51 -7.55
CA ILE A 4 12.43 3.11 -7.25
C ILE A 4 13.23 2.20 -8.17
N ASN A 5 13.34 2.53 -9.46
CA ASN A 5 14.12 1.75 -10.43
C ASN A 5 15.62 1.76 -10.10
N ASN A 6 16.19 2.92 -9.78
CA ASN A 6 17.61 3.05 -9.45
C ASN A 6 17.96 2.38 -8.12
N VAL A 7 17.10 2.55 -7.11
CA VAL A 7 17.34 1.96 -5.79
C VAL A 7 17.03 0.47 -5.79
N ALA A 8 15.95 -0.02 -6.42
CA ALA A 8 15.67 -1.46 -6.49
C ALA A 8 16.70 -2.25 -7.32
N LYS A 9 17.35 -1.61 -8.31
CA LYS A 9 18.46 -2.23 -9.07
C LYS A 9 19.80 -2.19 -8.34
N ALA A 10 20.08 -1.12 -7.59
CA ALA A 10 21.33 -0.96 -6.85
C ALA A 10 21.31 -1.64 -5.47
N HIS A 11 20.14 -1.71 -4.83
CA HIS A 11 19.95 -2.31 -3.52
C HIS A 11 19.71 -3.82 -3.68
N GLY A 12 20.40 -4.62 -2.88
CA GLY A 12 20.31 -6.09 -2.95
C GLY A 12 19.01 -6.67 -2.38
N GLY A 13 18.35 -5.91 -1.49
CA GLY A 13 17.16 -6.34 -0.74
C GLY A 13 15.81 -6.11 -1.44
N PHE A 14 14.73 -6.33 -0.71
CA PHE A 14 13.36 -6.24 -1.21
C PHE A 14 12.80 -4.82 -1.12
N SER A 15 11.89 -4.49 -2.04
CA SER A 15 11.08 -3.27 -1.98
C SER A 15 9.60 -3.61 -1.77
N VAL A 16 8.91 -2.84 -0.95
CA VAL A 16 7.48 -2.95 -0.73
C VAL A 16 6.82 -1.63 -1.08
N PHE A 17 5.85 -1.65 -2.00
CA PHE A 17 5.11 -0.49 -2.43
C PHE A 17 3.68 -0.55 -1.88
N ALA A 18 3.29 0.40 -1.06
CA ALA A 18 1.95 0.56 -0.49
C ALA A 18 1.26 1.77 -1.14
N GLY A 19 0.42 1.50 -2.14
CA GLY A 19 -0.41 2.49 -2.82
C GLY A 19 -1.70 2.79 -2.06
N VAL A 20 -1.71 3.79 -1.17
CA VAL A 20 -2.85 4.22 -0.36
C VAL A 20 -3.63 5.34 -1.06
N GLY A 21 -4.84 5.04 -1.52
CA GLY A 21 -5.70 6.01 -2.19
C GLY A 21 -5.12 6.50 -3.50
N GLU A 22 -4.45 5.60 -4.23
CA GLU A 22 -3.85 5.88 -5.54
C GLU A 22 -4.88 5.78 -6.66
N HIS A 23 -4.59 6.45 -7.78
CA HIS A 23 -5.37 6.27 -9.00
C HIS A 23 -5.00 4.95 -9.67
N THR A 24 -6.01 4.20 -10.14
CA THR A 24 -5.79 2.89 -10.78
C THR A 24 -4.93 2.97 -12.02
N ARG A 25 -5.01 4.10 -12.73
CA ARG A 25 -4.13 4.40 -13.86
C ARG A 25 -2.67 4.44 -13.43
N GLU A 26 -2.35 5.19 -12.37
CA GLU A 26 -0.98 5.40 -11.89
C GLU A 26 -0.38 4.11 -11.34
N GLY A 27 -1.19 3.32 -10.61
CA GLY A 27 -0.78 2.00 -10.15
C GLY A 27 -0.52 1.01 -11.29
N ASN A 28 -1.34 1.04 -12.35
CA ASN A 28 -1.12 0.21 -13.54
C ASN A 28 0.14 0.64 -14.31
N ASP A 29 0.36 1.94 -14.46
CA ASP A 29 1.55 2.48 -15.15
C ASP A 29 2.83 2.07 -14.39
N LEU A 30 2.82 2.19 -13.06
CA LEU A 30 3.92 1.73 -12.20
C LEU A 30 4.18 0.23 -12.33
N TYR A 31 3.12 -0.58 -12.31
CA TYR A 31 3.23 -2.03 -12.43
C TYR A 31 3.87 -2.44 -13.76
N ARG A 32 3.49 -1.80 -14.86
CA ARG A 32 4.07 -2.05 -16.19
C ARG A 32 5.55 -1.62 -16.26
N GLU A 33 5.89 -0.44 -15.74
CA GLU A 33 7.29 0.02 -15.69
C GLU A 33 8.18 -0.95 -14.89
N MET A 34 7.63 -1.56 -13.83
CA MET A 34 8.36 -2.51 -12.99
C MET A 34 8.56 -3.88 -13.67
N ILE A 35 7.64 -4.29 -14.54
CA ILE A 35 7.82 -5.46 -15.41
C ILE A 35 8.88 -5.17 -16.48
N GLU A 36 8.77 -4.03 -17.17
CA GLU A 36 9.71 -3.64 -18.23
C GLU A 36 11.14 -3.43 -17.72
N SER A 37 11.28 -2.92 -16.50
CA SER A 37 12.58 -2.74 -15.84
C SER A 37 13.19 -4.02 -15.26
N GLY A 38 12.43 -5.12 -15.23
CA GLY A 38 12.87 -6.43 -14.73
C GLY A 38 12.86 -6.57 -13.20
N VAL A 39 12.26 -5.61 -12.48
CA VAL A 39 12.09 -5.66 -11.02
C VAL A 39 11.00 -6.67 -10.65
N ILE A 40 9.92 -6.71 -11.44
CA ILE A 40 8.90 -7.76 -11.40
C ILE A 40 9.12 -8.67 -12.60
N LYS A 41 9.08 -9.99 -12.36
CA LYS A 41 9.11 -11.00 -13.41
C LYS A 41 7.82 -11.82 -13.35
N LEU A 42 7.28 -12.16 -14.51
CA LEU A 42 6.02 -12.90 -14.64
C LEU A 42 6.27 -14.35 -15.08
N GLY A 43 5.29 -15.22 -14.83
CA GLY A 43 5.35 -16.63 -15.22
C GLY A 43 6.34 -17.43 -14.36
N ASP A 44 7.12 -18.29 -15.00
CA ASP A 44 8.03 -19.23 -14.31
C ASP A 44 9.17 -18.56 -13.53
N LYS A 45 9.35 -17.23 -13.66
CA LYS A 45 10.41 -16.44 -13.00
C LYS A 45 9.88 -15.54 -11.89
N GLN A 46 8.64 -15.76 -11.45
CA GLN A 46 7.99 -14.89 -10.46
C GLN A 46 8.74 -14.84 -9.12
N ASP A 47 9.35 -15.96 -8.73
CA ASP A 47 10.21 -16.14 -7.57
C ASP A 47 11.46 -15.25 -7.57
N GLU A 48 11.91 -14.81 -8.75
CA GLU A 48 13.05 -13.89 -8.89
C GLU A 48 12.65 -12.40 -8.76
N SER A 49 11.37 -12.10 -8.49
CA SER A 49 10.90 -10.71 -8.32
C SER A 49 11.40 -10.10 -7.02
N LYS A 50 11.79 -8.83 -7.04
CA LYS A 50 12.34 -8.12 -5.86
C LYS A 50 11.40 -7.07 -5.26
N CYS A 51 10.14 -7.05 -5.67
CA CYS A 51 9.19 -6.05 -5.22
C CYS A 51 7.82 -6.66 -4.91
N ALA A 52 7.19 -6.20 -3.83
CA ALA A 52 5.82 -6.49 -3.47
C ALA A 52 4.94 -5.24 -3.61
N PHE A 53 3.77 -5.38 -4.22
CA PHE A 53 2.80 -4.28 -4.39
C PHE A 53 1.54 -4.53 -3.56
N VAL A 54 1.14 -3.53 -2.79
CA VAL A 54 -0.10 -3.51 -2.01
C VAL A 54 -0.88 -2.26 -2.41
N TYR A 55 -2.04 -2.43 -3.04
CA TYR A 55 -2.86 -1.31 -3.53
C TYR A 55 -4.19 -1.20 -2.81
N GLY A 56 -4.51 0.01 -2.38
CA GLY A 56 -5.82 0.48 -1.98
C GLY A 56 -6.21 1.62 -2.90
N GLN A 57 -7.05 1.33 -3.90
CA GLN A 57 -7.42 2.30 -4.93
C GLN A 57 -8.39 3.34 -4.36
N MET A 58 -8.41 4.56 -4.92
CA MET A 58 -9.40 5.59 -4.52
C MET A 58 -10.86 5.15 -4.64
N THR A 59 -11.13 4.12 -5.45
CA THR A 59 -12.47 3.54 -5.65
C THR A 59 -12.90 2.62 -4.50
N GLU A 60 -11.97 2.19 -3.66
CA GLU A 60 -12.24 1.33 -2.50
C GLU A 60 -12.83 2.12 -1.34
N PRO A 61 -13.62 1.48 -0.47
CA PRO A 61 -14.18 2.14 0.70
C PRO A 61 -13.06 2.68 1.62
N PRO A 62 -13.29 3.81 2.31
CA PRO A 62 -12.28 4.47 3.12
C PRO A 62 -11.65 3.53 4.16
N GLY A 63 -12.42 2.63 4.78
CA GLY A 63 -11.89 1.64 5.72
C GLY A 63 -10.88 0.66 5.12
N ALA A 64 -10.99 0.32 3.83
CA ALA A 64 -10.01 -0.50 3.13
C ALA A 64 -8.73 0.31 2.86
N CYS A 65 -8.87 1.53 2.35
CA CYS A 65 -7.76 2.44 2.08
C CYS A 65 -6.95 2.78 3.35
N ALA A 66 -7.62 3.01 4.49
CA ALA A 66 -6.97 3.31 5.77
C ALA A 66 -6.07 2.18 6.28
N ARG A 67 -6.27 0.93 5.83
CA ARG A 67 -5.49 -0.23 6.29
C ARG A 67 -4.39 -0.66 5.34
N VAL A 68 -4.42 -0.23 4.08
CA VAL A 68 -3.45 -0.64 3.05
C VAL A 68 -2.02 -0.29 3.43
N GLY A 69 -1.79 0.89 4.02
CA GLY A 69 -0.47 1.28 4.50
C GLY A 69 0.07 0.33 5.58
N LEU A 70 -0.80 -0.15 6.46
CA LEU A 70 -0.46 -1.14 7.49
C LEU A 70 -0.19 -2.52 6.88
N THR A 71 -0.96 -2.94 5.88
CA THR A 71 -0.70 -4.19 5.15
C THR A 71 0.67 -4.15 4.48
N GLY A 72 1.03 -3.03 3.83
CA GLY A 72 2.37 -2.84 3.27
C GLY A 72 3.46 -2.87 4.34
N LEU A 73 3.21 -2.25 5.50
CA LEU A 73 4.14 -2.31 6.64
C LEU A 73 4.34 -3.76 7.12
N THR A 74 3.28 -4.54 7.32
CA THR A 74 3.38 -5.95 7.74
C THR A 74 4.22 -6.79 6.78
N VAL A 75 4.07 -6.59 5.47
CA VAL A 75 4.89 -7.27 4.45
C VAL A 75 6.36 -6.87 4.59
N ALA A 76 6.63 -5.57 4.79
CA ALA A 76 7.99 -5.10 5.00
C ALA A 76 8.60 -5.63 6.31
N GLU A 77 7.82 -5.72 7.38
CA GLU A 77 8.27 -6.29 8.66
C GLU A 77 8.58 -7.78 8.54
N HIS A 78 7.84 -8.53 7.72
CA HIS A 78 8.16 -9.92 7.46
C HIS A 78 9.55 -10.09 6.83
N PHE A 79 9.85 -9.33 5.77
CA PHE A 79 11.16 -9.36 5.12
C PHE A 79 12.29 -8.88 6.04
N ARG A 80 12.02 -7.93 6.93
CA ARG A 80 12.99 -7.43 7.91
C ARG A 80 13.25 -8.43 9.03
N ASP A 81 12.20 -8.93 9.68
CA ASP A 81 12.31 -9.67 10.95
C ASP A 81 12.44 -11.18 10.75
N ALA A 82 11.72 -11.75 9.79
CA ALA A 82 11.74 -13.19 9.53
C ALA A 82 12.86 -13.57 8.55
N GLU A 83 13.08 -12.76 7.51
CA GLU A 83 14.09 -13.04 6.49
C GLU A 83 15.42 -12.30 6.70
N GLY A 84 15.47 -11.31 7.61
CA GLY A 84 16.69 -10.58 7.95
C GLY A 84 17.23 -9.73 6.81
N GLN A 85 16.37 -9.28 5.89
CA GLN A 85 16.78 -8.51 4.72
C GLN A 85 16.59 -7.01 4.93
N ASP A 86 17.38 -6.22 4.21
CA ASP A 86 17.13 -4.78 4.11
C ASP A 86 15.93 -4.52 3.22
N VAL A 87 14.96 -3.77 3.75
CA VAL A 87 13.68 -3.51 3.08
C VAL A 87 13.49 -2.03 2.83
N LEU A 88 13.08 -1.69 1.62
CA LEU A 88 12.63 -0.34 1.27
C LEU A 88 11.11 -0.30 1.20
N LEU A 89 10.50 0.44 2.12
CA LEU A 89 9.06 0.66 2.13
C LEU A 89 8.73 2.00 1.48
N PHE A 90 7.97 1.95 0.39
CA PHE A 90 7.40 3.11 -0.29
C PHE A 90 5.91 3.20 0.04
N ILE A 91 5.48 4.34 0.58
CA ILE A 91 4.06 4.60 0.85
C ILE A 91 3.63 5.79 -0.01
N ASP A 92 2.77 5.54 -1.00
CA ASP A 92 2.21 6.57 -1.86
C ASP A 92 0.68 6.51 -1.77
N ASN A 93 -0.04 7.45 -1.19
CA ASN A 93 0.42 8.69 -0.59
C ASN A 93 0.21 8.68 0.94
N ILE A 94 1.25 8.96 1.71
CA ILE A 94 1.14 9.00 3.19
C ILE A 94 0.13 10.04 3.69
N PHE A 95 -0.10 11.13 2.93
CA PHE A 95 -1.15 12.09 3.26
C PHE A 95 -2.55 11.48 3.13
N ARG A 96 -2.77 10.61 2.14
CA ARG A 96 -4.04 9.90 1.97
C ARG A 96 -4.31 8.96 3.13
N PHE A 97 -3.29 8.30 3.66
CA PHE A 97 -3.43 7.48 4.86
C PHE A 97 -4.04 8.27 6.02
N THR A 98 -3.51 9.47 6.31
CA THR A 98 -4.04 10.35 7.36
C THR A 98 -5.43 10.87 7.03
N GLN A 99 -5.66 11.32 5.79
CA GLN A 99 -6.95 11.86 5.34
C GLN A 99 -8.08 10.83 5.47
N VAL A 100 -7.85 9.62 4.97
CA VAL A 100 -8.84 8.54 5.00
C VAL A 100 -9.06 8.03 6.42
N SER A 101 -8.00 7.98 7.25
CA SER A 101 -8.14 7.65 8.67
C SER A 101 -9.01 8.67 9.42
N PHE A 102 -8.89 9.96 9.09
CA PHE A 102 -9.77 10.98 9.65
C PHE A 102 -11.23 10.80 9.21
N GLN A 103 -11.48 10.51 7.93
CA GLN A 103 -12.83 10.24 7.41
C GLN A 103 -13.48 9.01 8.05
N GLU A 104 -12.72 7.94 8.26
CA GLU A 104 -13.20 6.74 8.98
C GLU A 104 -13.59 7.08 10.42
N SER A 105 -12.78 7.88 11.12
CA SER A 105 -13.06 8.30 12.49
C SER A 105 -14.33 9.16 12.58
N GLU A 106 -14.53 10.08 11.64
CA GLU A 106 -15.71 10.91 11.55
C GLU A 106 -16.96 10.05 11.31
N LEU A 107 -16.90 9.14 10.32
CA LEU A 107 -18.00 8.22 10.02
C LEU A 107 -18.36 7.34 11.23
N HIS A 108 -17.37 6.88 11.98
CA HIS A 108 -17.57 6.10 13.20
C HIS A 108 -18.27 6.92 14.28
N ILE A 109 -17.83 8.15 14.52
CA ILE A 109 -18.45 9.07 15.50
C ILE A 109 -19.90 9.37 15.10
N TYR A 110 -20.18 9.67 13.82
CA TYR A 110 -21.55 9.89 13.35
C TYR A 110 -22.44 8.67 13.58
N LYS A 111 -21.96 7.46 13.32
CA LYS A 111 -22.71 6.22 13.59
C LYS A 111 -23.00 6.03 15.07
N LEU A 112 -22.04 6.32 15.95
CA LEU A 112 -22.26 6.26 17.40
C LEU A 112 -23.30 7.29 17.85
N VAL A 113 -23.21 8.52 17.38
CA VAL A 113 -24.15 9.60 17.76
C VAL A 113 -25.56 9.36 17.21
N GLN A 114 -25.70 8.90 15.97
CA GLN A 114 -27.01 8.61 15.36
C GLN A 114 -27.61 7.29 15.87
N GLY A 115 -26.79 6.28 16.13
CA GLY A 115 -27.23 5.02 16.77
C GLY A 115 -27.71 5.23 18.21
N SER A 116 -27.24 6.27 18.90
CA SER A 116 -27.68 6.65 20.24
C SER A 116 -29.04 7.37 20.29
N ARG A 117 -29.63 7.71 19.13
CA ARG A 117 -30.93 8.43 19.05
C ARG A 117 -32.16 7.51 18.95
N CYS A 118 -31.99 6.18 18.98
CA CYS A 118 -33.11 5.24 18.83
C CYS A 118 -33.81 4.80 20.13
N ASP A 119 -33.33 5.18 21.32
CA ASP A 119 -33.91 4.73 22.61
C ASP A 119 -34.70 5.82 23.36
N ILE A 120 -35.34 6.75 22.64
CA ILE A 120 -36.22 7.76 23.25
C ILE A 120 -37.53 7.87 22.45
N SER A 121 -38.36 6.82 22.52
CA SER A 121 -39.80 6.89 22.25
C SER A 121 -40.53 5.73 22.88
#